data_AF-F0WUP5-F1
#
_entry.id   AF-F0WUP5-F1
#
_cell.length_a   1.000
_cell.length_b   1.000
_cell.length_c   1.000
_cell.angle_alpha   90.00
_cell.angle_beta   90.00
_cell.angle_gamma   90.00
#
_symmetry.space_group_name_H-M   'P 1'
#
loop_
_entity.id
_entity.type
_entity.pdbx_description
1 polymer ?
#
loop_
_entity_poly.entity_id
_entity_poly.type
_entity_poly.pdbx_seq_one_letter_code
_entity_poly.pdbx_strand_id
1 'polypeptide(L)'
;MVTKTVRVKTTTQQRQQIVAMATKEPTWSHAALANWATAQFKLGLPIDRKTISKTLKRANKISSISGYHLKRSRTTSTPFPEVEAALLCWIDKINASKMSLTQSMVREEASRIAQRQQIDLSSLIFFNG
;
A
#
# COMPACT_ATOMS: atom_id res chain seq x y z
N MET A 1 12.90 20.78 24.63
CA MET A 1 13.40 19.49 24.11
C MET A 1 12.25 18.78 23.40
N VAL A 2 12.31 18.58 22.08
CA VAL A 2 11.28 17.82 21.34
C VAL A 2 11.64 16.35 21.42
N THR A 3 10.92 15.58 22.25
CA THR A 3 11.11 14.13 22.31
C THR A 3 10.65 13.50 20.99
N LYS A 4 11.55 12.77 20.33
CA LYS A 4 11.26 12.09 19.07
C LYS A 4 10.28 10.94 19.35
N THR A 5 8.99 11.17 19.11
CA THR A 5 7.95 10.14 19.31
C THR A 5 8.16 9.00 18.30
N VAL A 6 8.51 7.82 18.79
CA VAL A 6 8.55 6.59 17.98
C VAL A 6 7.10 6.19 17.66
N ARG A 7 6.78 6.09 16.37
CA ARG A 7 5.42 5.75 15.90
C ARG A 7 5.39 4.33 15.33
N VAL A 8 4.36 3.58 15.71
CA VAL A 8 4.06 2.27 15.10
C VAL A 8 3.78 2.45 13.62
N LYS A 9 4.39 1.59 12.79
CA LYS A 9 4.08 1.47 11.37
C LYS A 9 3.01 0.40 11.19
N THR A 10 1.82 0.79 10.75
CA THR A 10 0.77 -0.16 10.35
C THR A 10 0.82 -0.40 8.84
N THR A 11 0.47 -1.62 8.41
CA THR A 11 0.27 -1.97 7.00
C THR A 11 -1.09 -1.48 6.50
N THR A 12 -1.29 -1.45 5.18
CA THR A 12 -2.61 -1.15 4.62
C THR A 12 -3.64 -2.20 5.01
N GLN A 13 -3.27 -3.48 5.06
CA GLN A 13 -4.13 -4.56 5.52
C GLN A 13 -4.61 -4.35 6.97
N GLN A 14 -3.70 -4.02 7.89
CA GLN A 14 -4.05 -3.74 9.28
C GLN A 14 -5.00 -2.53 9.39
N ARG A 15 -4.77 -1.50 8.57
CA ARG A 15 -5.66 -0.33 8.50
C ARG A 15 -7.04 -0.69 7.96
N GLN A 16 -7.15 -1.60 6.99
CA GLN A 16 -8.45 -2.12 6.53
C GLN A 16 -9.19 -2.87 7.64
N GLN A 17 -8.48 -3.68 8.43
CA GLN A 17 -9.08 -4.37 9.58
C GLN A 17 -9.57 -3.38 10.66
N ILE A 18 -8.83 -2.29 10.90
CA ILE A 18 -9.29 -1.21 11.78
C ILE A 18 -10.57 -0.54 11.25
N VAL A 19 -10.63 -0.26 9.95
CA VAL A 19 -11.83 0.32 9.32
C VAL A 19 -13.01 -0.65 9.45
N ALA A 20 -12.81 -1.92 9.13
CA ALA A 20 -13.84 -2.95 9.24
C ALA A 20 -14.36 -3.07 10.68
N MET A 21 -13.47 -3.02 11.68
CA MET A 21 -13.86 -3.07 13.09
C MET A 21 -14.66 -1.83 13.50
N ALA A 22 -14.26 -0.63 13.06
CA ALA A 22 -15.00 0.59 13.32
C ALA A 22 -16.38 0.62 12.64
N THR A 23 -16.52 -0.03 11.48
CA THR A 23 -17.82 -0.21 10.81
C THR A 23 -18.69 -1.22 11.56
N LYS A 24 -18.11 -2.30 12.09
CA LYS A 24 -18.82 -3.31 12.86
C LYS A 24 -19.29 -2.78 14.21
N GLU A 25 -18.45 -2.01 14.89
CA GLU A 25 -18.69 -1.47 16.23
C GLU A 25 -18.56 0.07 16.23
N PRO A 26 -19.56 0.80 15.70
CA PRO A 26 -19.49 2.26 15.54
C PRO A 26 -19.49 3.02 16.89
N THR A 27 -19.87 2.34 17.98
CA THR A 27 -19.86 2.89 19.33
C THR A 27 -18.46 2.95 19.94
N TRP A 28 -17.49 2.22 19.38
CA TRP A 28 -16.15 2.18 19.92
C TRP A 28 -15.43 3.51 19.75
N SER A 29 -14.88 4.01 20.86
CA SER A 29 -14.04 5.20 20.81
C SER A 29 -12.74 4.94 20.03
N HIS A 30 -12.14 5.99 19.50
CA HIS A 30 -10.81 5.89 18.86
C HIS A 30 -9.73 5.32 19.80
N ALA A 31 -9.87 5.50 21.12
CA ALA A 31 -8.95 4.94 22.10
C ALA A 31 -9.17 3.42 22.28
N ALA A 32 -10.42 2.98 22.32
CA ALA A 32 -10.76 1.56 22.35
C ALA A 32 -10.26 0.83 21.09
N LEU A 33 -10.48 1.41 19.90
CA LEU A 33 -9.96 0.89 18.64
C LEU A 33 -8.42 0.84 18.61
N ALA A 34 -7.74 1.83 19.19
CA ALA A 34 -6.28 1.84 19.29
C ALA A 34 -5.77 0.69 20.18
N ASN A 35 -6.39 0.48 21.34
CA ASN A 35 -6.04 -0.60 22.26
C ASN A 35 -6.30 -1.98 21.62
N TRP A 36 -7.49 -2.15 21.03
CA TRP A 36 -7.83 -3.37 20.29
C TRP A 36 -6.83 -3.64 19.17
N ALA A 37 -6.51 -2.66 18.33
CA ALA A 37 -5.59 -2.86 17.21
C ALA A 37 -4.16 -3.17 17.69
N THR A 38 -3.72 -2.54 18.80
CA THR A 38 -2.43 -2.85 19.43
C THR A 38 -2.35 -4.31 19.87
N ALA A 39 -3.41 -4.81 20.54
CA ALA A 39 -3.51 -6.19 20.99
C ALA A 39 -3.63 -7.17 19.81
N GLN A 40 -4.53 -6.87 18.87
CA GLN A 40 -4.83 -7.70 17.69
C GLN A 40 -3.60 -7.94 16.82
N PHE A 41 -2.77 -6.91 16.63
CA PHE A 41 -1.58 -6.99 15.78
C PHE A 41 -0.29 -7.28 16.55
N LYS A 42 -0.38 -7.55 17.86
CA LYS A 42 0.76 -7.84 18.75
C LYS A 42 1.89 -6.81 18.58
N LEU A 43 1.52 -5.54 18.54
CA LEU A 43 2.48 -4.46 18.31
C LEU A 43 3.25 -4.19 19.58
N GLY A 44 4.59 -4.13 19.49
CA GLY A 44 5.45 -3.82 20.64
C GLY A 44 5.29 -2.40 21.19
N LEU A 45 4.57 -1.53 20.47
CA LEU A 45 4.19 -0.19 20.92
C LEU A 45 2.70 0.06 20.67
N PRO A 46 2.03 0.85 21.53
CA PRO A 46 0.64 1.24 21.32
C PRO A 46 0.44 2.07 20.04
N ILE A 47 -0.65 1.77 19.32
CA ILE A 47 -1.10 2.65 18.25
C ILE A 47 -1.63 3.95 18.86
N ASP A 48 -1.19 5.09 18.34
CA ASP A 48 -1.73 6.39 18.75
C ASP A 48 -3.18 6.58 18.27
N ARG A 49 -4.04 7.12 19.14
CA ARG A 49 -5.41 7.56 18.80
C ARG A 49 -5.46 8.43 17.54
N LYS A 50 -4.46 9.31 17.33
CA LYS A 50 -4.40 10.15 16.11
C LYS A 50 -4.21 9.30 14.84
N THR A 51 -3.50 8.17 14.94
CA THR A 51 -3.33 7.23 13.82
C THR A 51 -4.65 6.55 13.48
N ILE A 52 -5.45 6.15 14.47
CA ILE A 52 -6.81 5.63 14.25
C ILE A 52 -7.67 6.69 13.56
N SER A 53 -7.72 7.92 14.08
CA SER A 53 -8.50 8.99 13.47
C SER A 53 -8.10 9.26 12.01
N LYS A 54 -6.79 9.31 11.70
CA LYS A 54 -6.30 9.48 10.32
C LYS A 54 -6.64 8.30 9.42
N THR A 55 -6.64 7.09 9.97
CA THR A 55 -7.03 5.86 9.26
C THR A 55 -8.50 5.91 8.89
N LEU A 56 -9.38 6.22 9.83
CA LEU A 56 -10.83 6.31 9.60
C LEU A 56 -11.21 7.45 8.65
N LYS A 57 -10.55 8.62 8.76
CA LYS A 57 -10.74 9.73 7.80
C LYS A 57 -10.39 9.35 6.35
N ARG A 58 -9.58 8.31 6.16
CA ARG A 58 -9.17 7.79 4.85
C ARG A 58 -9.78 6.42 4.54
N ALA A 59 -10.84 6.03 5.25
CA ALA A 59 -11.45 4.71 5.16
C ALA A 59 -11.73 4.29 3.71
N ASN A 60 -12.45 5.12 2.94
CA ASN A 60 -12.79 4.81 1.54
C ASN A 60 -11.55 4.49 0.69
N LYS A 61 -10.49 5.31 0.79
CA LYS A 61 -9.23 5.09 0.07
C LYS A 61 -8.49 3.86 0.55
N ILE A 62 -8.56 3.55 1.84
CA ILE A 62 -7.87 2.39 2.42
C ILE A 62 -8.58 1.09 2.01
N SER A 63 -9.91 1.08 2.02
CA SER A 63 -10.73 -0.07 1.63
C SER A 63 -10.62 -0.39 0.14
N SER A 64 -10.36 0.61 -0.72
CA SER A 64 -10.18 0.40 -2.17
C SER A 64 -8.81 -0.17 -2.56
N ILE A 65 -7.84 -0.25 -1.63
CA ILE A 65 -6.51 -0.79 -1.94
C ILE A 65 -6.57 -2.32 -1.93
N SER A 66 -6.00 -2.95 -2.97
CA SER A 66 -5.94 -4.41 -3.10
C SER A 66 -4.54 -4.88 -3.51
N GLY A 67 -4.35 -6.20 -3.59
CA GLY A 67 -3.13 -6.81 -4.11
C GLY A 67 -1.89 -6.56 -3.25
N TYR A 68 -0.74 -6.39 -3.90
CA TYR A 68 0.57 -6.26 -3.24
C TYR A 68 0.68 -5.03 -2.32
N HIS A 69 -0.12 -3.98 -2.57
CA HIS A 69 -0.13 -2.77 -1.76
C HIS A 69 -0.64 -2.99 -0.32
N LEU A 70 -1.33 -4.10 -0.05
CA LEU A 70 -1.83 -4.46 1.27
C LEU A 70 -0.71 -4.63 2.30
N LYS A 71 0.42 -5.21 1.87
CA LYS A 71 1.60 -5.46 2.72
C LYS A 71 2.41 -4.18 2.99
N ARG A 72 2.22 -3.12 2.20
CA ARG A 72 2.98 -1.88 2.35
C ARG A 72 2.44 -1.05 3.52
N SER A 73 3.35 -0.45 4.28
CA SER A 73 2.99 0.53 5.31
C SER A 73 2.67 1.92 4.72
N ARG A 74 3.31 2.28 3.61
CA ARG A 74 3.06 3.53 2.88
C ARG A 74 2.47 3.26 1.51
N THR A 75 1.43 4.00 1.15
CA THR A 75 0.99 4.16 -0.23
C THR A 75 1.87 5.25 -0.84
N THR A 76 2.92 4.85 -1.55
CA THR A 76 3.69 5.78 -2.39
C THR A 76 2.84 6.10 -3.62
N SER A 77 2.73 7.37 -3.97
CA SER A 77 2.25 7.74 -5.31
C SER A 77 3.32 7.28 -6.28
N THR A 78 3.00 6.33 -7.14
CA THR A 78 3.89 6.00 -8.24
C THR A 78 3.77 7.11 -9.29
N PRO A 79 4.90 7.53 -9.90
CA PRO A 79 4.91 8.65 -10.83
C PRO A 79 4.08 8.37 -12.08
N PHE A 80 3.98 7.10 -12.48
CA PHE A 80 3.27 6.66 -13.68
C PHE A 80 2.30 5.51 -13.34
N PRO A 81 1.14 5.81 -12.72
CA PRO A 81 0.19 4.77 -12.29
C PRO A 81 -0.37 3.98 -13.48
N GLU A 82 -0.51 4.62 -14.65
CA GLU A 82 -1.00 3.97 -15.88
C GLU A 82 0.01 2.96 -16.43
N VAL A 83 1.30 3.29 -16.40
CA VAL A 83 2.38 2.36 -16.78
C VAL A 83 2.41 1.18 -15.81
N GLU A 84 2.35 1.44 -14.50
CA GLU A 84 2.35 0.38 -13.48
C GLU A 84 1.15 -0.57 -13.64
N ALA A 85 -0.05 -0.03 -13.90
CA ALA A 85 -1.26 -0.82 -14.13
C ALA A 85 -1.16 -1.70 -15.39
N ALA A 86 -0.68 -1.13 -16.51
CA ALA A 86 -0.48 -1.89 -17.74
C ALA A 86 0.58 -2.98 -17.58
N LEU A 87 1.66 -2.68 -16.86
CA LEU A 87 2.74 -3.63 -16.57
C LEU A 87 2.26 -4.78 -15.68
N LEU A 88 1.46 -4.51 -14.65
CA LEU A 88 0.84 -5.54 -13.81
C LEU A 88 -0.07 -6.48 -14.63
N CYS A 89 -0.90 -5.92 -15.51
CA CYS A 89 -1.74 -6.72 -16.40
C CYS A 89 -0.91 -7.62 -17.33
N TRP A 90 0.24 -7.14 -17.81
CA TRP A 90 1.16 -7.98 -18.58
C TRP A 90 1.81 -9.07 -17.72
N ILE A 91 2.27 -8.75 -16.50
CA ILE A 91 2.83 -9.73 -15.56
C ILE A 91 1.82 -10.83 -15.25
N ASP A 92 0.55 -10.48 -15.04
CA ASP A 92 -0.52 -11.46 -14.78
C ASP A 92 -0.70 -12.43 -15.96
N LYS A 93 -0.59 -11.93 -17.20
CA LYS A 93 -0.63 -12.77 -18.41
C LYS A 93 0.56 -13.73 -18.49
N ILE A 94 1.76 -13.28 -18.14
CA ILE A 94 2.97 -14.11 -18.12
C ILE A 94 2.93 -15.15 -16.99
N ASN A 95 2.42 -14.77 -15.82
CA ASN A 95 2.22 -15.71 -14.72
C ASN A 95 1.19 -16.79 -15.08
N ALA A 96 0.12 -16.43 -15.80
CA ALA A 96 -0.86 -17.39 -16.30
C ALA A 96 -0.26 -18.37 -17.32
N SER A 97 0.73 -17.94 -18.11
CA SER A 97 1.46 -18.80 -19.05
C SER A 97 2.60 -19.63 -18.40
N LYS A 98 2.78 -19.53 -17.08
CA LYS A 98 3.83 -20.23 -16.30
C LYS A 98 5.27 -19.97 -16.78
N MET A 99 5.52 -18.86 -17.47
CA MET A 99 6.88 -18.49 -17.89
C MET A 99 7.63 -17.80 -16.73
N SER A 100 8.93 -18.01 -16.66
CA SER A 100 9.80 -17.34 -15.67
C SER A 100 9.99 -15.87 -16.05
N LEU A 101 9.53 -14.97 -15.20
CA LEU A 101 9.68 -13.52 -15.38
C LEU A 101 11.07 -13.08 -14.91
N THR A 102 11.87 -12.50 -15.81
CA THR A 102 13.17 -11.90 -15.46
C THR A 102 13.06 -10.37 -15.37
N GLN A 103 13.99 -9.74 -14.64
CA GLN A 103 14.00 -8.28 -14.50
C GLN A 103 14.20 -7.56 -15.84
N SER A 104 14.97 -8.13 -16.76
CA SER A 104 15.18 -7.56 -18.09
C SER A 104 13.88 -7.50 -18.90
N MET A 105 13.09 -8.58 -18.88
CA MET A 105 11.79 -8.63 -19.56
C MET A 105 10.83 -7.57 -19.01
N VAL A 106 10.82 -7.37 -17.68
CA VAL A 106 9.99 -6.34 -17.05
C VAL A 106 10.41 -4.93 -17.49
N ARG A 107 11.72 -4.66 -17.60
CA ARG A 107 12.22 -3.35 -18.07
C ARG A 107 11.89 -3.09 -19.53
N GLU A 108 12.03 -4.12 -20.36
CA GLU A 108 11.73 -4.04 -21.79
C GLU A 108 10.25 -3.74 -22.00
N GLU A 109 9.36 -4.47 -21.34
CA GLU A 109 7.92 -4.21 -21.45
C GLU A 109 7.52 -2.86 -20.86
N ALA A 110 8.09 -2.47 -19.72
CA ALA A 110 7.83 -1.15 -19.13
C ALA A 110 8.23 -0.01 -20.08
N SER A 111 9.38 -0.15 -20.75
CA SER A 111 9.85 0.80 -21.77
C SER A 111 8.88 0.86 -22.95
N ARG A 112 8.40 -0.31 -23.42
CA ARG A 112 7.43 -0.40 -24.51
C ARG A 112 6.09 0.26 -24.16
N ILE A 113 5.61 0.07 -22.94
CA ILE A 113 4.38 0.70 -22.44
C ILE A 113 4.55 2.22 -22.35
N ALA A 114 5.67 2.69 -21.81
CA ALA A 114 5.93 4.13 -21.70
C ALA A 114 6.04 4.81 -23.07
N GLN A 115 6.69 4.18 -24.05
CA GLN A 115 6.72 4.68 -25.43
C GLN A 115 5.31 4.82 -26.02
N ARG A 116 4.43 3.83 -25.80
CA ARG A 116 3.03 3.89 -26.27
C ARG A 116 2.23 5.02 -25.62
N GLN A 117 2.53 5.33 -24.36
CA GLN A 117 1.90 6.41 -23.60
C GLN A 117 2.59 7.77 -23.81
N GLN A 118 3.58 7.85 -24.70
CA GLN A 118 4.38 9.06 -24.96
C GLN A 118 5.07 9.62 -23.70
N ILE A 119 5.41 8.74 -22.76
CA ILE A 119 6.17 9.07 -21.56
C ILE A 119 7.66 9.00 -21.89
N ASP A 120 8.41 10.02 -21.51
CA ASP A 120 9.86 10.04 -21.72
C ASP A 120 10.53 8.90 -20.94
N LEU A 121 11.29 8.06 -21.64
CA LEU A 121 12.03 6.93 -21.07
C LEU A 121 13.07 7.37 -20.06
N SER A 122 13.61 8.60 -20.18
CA SER A 122 14.58 9.14 -19.21
C SER A 122 13.95 9.38 -17.83
N SER A 123 12.61 9.53 -17.79
CA SER A 123 11.84 9.72 -16.56
C SER A 123 11.48 8.40 -15.85
N LEU A 124 11.67 7.25 -16.52
CA LEU A 124 11.47 5.93 -15.92
C LEU A 124 12.68 5.54 -15.06
N ILE A 125 12.56 5.79 -13.75
CA ILE A 125 13.56 5.36 -12.79
C ILE A 125 13.31 3.89 -12.44
N PHE A 126 14.16 3.00 -12.96
CA PHE A 126 14.23 1.60 -12.54
C PHE A 126 15.16 1.47 -11.34
N PHE A 127 14.62 1.22 -10.15
CA PHE A 127 15.44 0.90 -8.99
C PHE A 127 16.07 -0.50 -9.18
N ASN A 128 17.40 -0.55 -9.23
CA ASN A 128 18.15 -1.77 -8.95
C ASN A 128 17.96 -2.03 -7.45
N GLY A 129 17.28 -3.11 -7.10
CA GLY A 129 16.94 -3.44 -5.72
C GLY A 129 18.14 -3.52 -4.79
#